data_AF-A0A2E0X7M8-F1
#
_entry.id   AF-A0A2E0X7M8-F1
#
_cell.length_a   1.000
_cell.length_b   1.000
_cell.length_c   1.000
_cell.angle_alpha   90.00
_cell.angle_beta   90.00
_cell.angle_gamma   90.00
#
_symmetry.space_group_name_H-M   'P 1'
#
loop_
_entity.id
_entity.type
_entity.pdbx_description
1 polymer ?
#
loop_
_entity_poly.entity_id
_entity_poly.type
_entity_poly.pdbx_seq_one_letter_code
_entity_poly.pdbx_strand_id
1 'polypeptide(L)'
;MLDAREAVQWYRERSETAAERFWDALIRARKQAAELPKIGTPYFEGTRVVPFRKFPYGLVYVERSDKIIGLAICHFSRRPRYWKRRLS
;
A
#
# COMPACT_ATOMS: atom_id res chain seq x y z
N MET A 1 2.05 -11.88 1.38
CA MET A 1 0.82 -11.14 1.71
C MET A 1 0.71 -10.83 3.22
N LEU A 2 1.82 -10.79 3.99
CA LEU A 2 1.76 -10.69 5.46
C LEU A 2 1.46 -9.28 5.99
N ASP A 3 1.97 -8.23 5.36
CA ASP A 3 2.02 -6.89 5.96
C ASP A 3 0.68 -6.14 6.02
N ALA A 4 -0.24 -6.42 5.11
CA ALA A 4 -1.57 -5.83 5.14
C ALA A 4 -2.40 -6.36 6.31
N ARG A 5 -2.33 -7.69 6.56
CA ARG A 5 -3.09 -8.35 7.62
C ARG A 5 -2.56 -7.99 8.99
N GLU A 6 -1.24 -7.99 9.18
CA GLU A 6 -0.61 -7.56 10.44
C GLU A 6 -0.89 -6.09 10.76
N ALA A 7 -0.85 -5.19 9.76
CA ALA A 7 -1.18 -3.79 9.96
C ALA A 7 -2.64 -3.59 10.38
N VAL A 8 -3.58 -4.24 9.67
CA VAL A 8 -5.01 -4.19 9.99
C VAL A 8 -5.26 -4.73 11.40
N GLN A 9 -4.62 -5.84 11.76
CA GLN A 9 -4.77 -6.46 13.07
C GLN A 9 -4.21 -5.58 14.19
N TRP A 10 -3.04 -4.96 13.99
CA TRP A 10 -2.44 -4.03 14.95
C TRP A 10 -3.33 -2.82 15.27
N TYR A 11 -4.01 -2.27 14.26
CA TYR A 11 -4.99 -1.19 14.46
C TYR A 11 -6.27 -1.71 15.10
N ARG A 12 -6.77 -2.89 14.67
CA ARG A 12 -8.00 -3.49 15.22
C ARG A 12 -7.89 -3.75 16.72
N GLU A 13 -6.74 -4.22 17.19
CA GLU A 13 -6.46 -4.45 18.61
C GLU A 13 -6.46 -3.16 19.45
N ARG A 14 -6.28 -2.00 18.82
CA ARG A 14 -6.17 -0.69 19.51
C ARG A 14 -7.41 0.17 19.38
N SER A 15 -8.09 0.09 18.23
CA SER A 15 -9.31 0.84 17.93
C SER A 15 -9.98 0.32 16.67
N GLU A 16 -11.22 -0.13 16.80
CA GLU A 16 -12.05 -0.55 15.67
C GLU A 16 -12.22 0.57 14.64
N THR A 17 -12.49 1.80 15.08
CA THR A 17 -12.57 2.99 14.22
C THR A 17 -11.25 3.26 13.46
N ALA A 18 -10.09 3.01 14.08
CA ALA A 18 -8.81 3.16 13.39
C ALA A 18 -8.62 2.10 12.30
N ALA A 19 -9.06 0.87 12.55
CA ALA A 19 -9.02 -0.22 11.57
C ALA A 19 -9.95 0.06 10.37
N GLU A 20 -11.16 0.56 10.60
CA GLU A 20 -12.08 0.99 9.54
C GLU A 20 -11.46 2.11 8.69
N ARG A 21 -10.91 3.15 9.33
CA ARG A 21 -10.25 4.26 8.62
C ARG A 21 -9.05 3.79 7.79
N PHE A 22 -8.30 2.81 8.28
CA PHE A 22 -7.19 2.21 7.53
C PHE A 22 -7.69 1.43 6.32
N TRP A 23 -8.75 0.65 6.49
CA TRP A 23 -9.38 -0.11 5.40
C TRP A 23 -9.90 0.82 4.29
N ASP A 24 -10.57 1.90 4.67
CA ASP A 24 -11.01 2.93 3.73
C ASP A 24 -9.83 3.58 2.98
N ALA A 25 -8.71 3.81 3.67
CA ALA A 25 -7.51 4.37 3.05
C ALA A 25 -6.93 3.43 1.99
N LEU A 26 -6.91 2.12 2.27
CA LEU A 26 -6.50 1.09 1.31
C LEU A 26 -7.42 1.05 0.09
N ILE A 27 -8.74 1.05 0.28
CA ILE A 27 -9.71 1.03 -0.83
C ILE A 27 -9.52 2.26 -1.73
N ARG A 28 -9.41 3.45 -1.11
CA ARG A 28 -9.18 4.70 -1.86
C ARG A 28 -7.88 4.65 -2.65
N ALA A 29 -6.78 4.23 -2.03
CA ALA A 29 -5.49 4.13 -2.69
C ALA A 29 -5.52 3.13 -3.86
N ARG A 30 -6.22 2.00 -3.70
CA ARG A 30 -6.40 1.01 -4.77
C ARG A 30 -7.18 1.59 -5.95
N LYS A 31 -8.27 2.31 -5.67
CA LYS A 31 -9.07 2.98 -6.69
C LYS A 31 -8.24 4.00 -7.46
N GLN A 32 -7.50 4.86 -6.74
CA GLN A 32 -6.62 5.86 -7.34
C GLN A 32 -5.54 5.23 -8.23
N ALA A 33 -4.87 4.18 -7.75
CA ALA A 33 -3.84 3.49 -8.53
C ALA A 33 -4.42 2.82 -9.78
N ALA A 34 -5.64 2.29 -9.73
CA ALA A 34 -6.28 1.64 -10.86
C ALA A 34 -6.79 2.65 -11.91
N GLU A 35 -7.38 3.77 -11.48
CA GLU A 35 -7.92 4.80 -12.38
C GLU A 35 -6.83 5.68 -12.98
N LEU A 36 -5.81 6.01 -12.19
CA LEU A 36 -4.71 6.89 -12.58
C LEU A 36 -3.37 6.29 -12.13
N PRO A 37 -2.83 5.28 -12.82
CA PRO A 37 -1.58 4.61 -12.43
C PRO A 37 -0.39 5.56 -12.24
N LYS A 38 -0.40 6.75 -12.87
CA LYS A 38 0.67 7.75 -12.74
C LYS A 38 0.52 8.66 -11.52
N ILE A 39 -0.58 8.59 -10.75
CA ILE A 39 -0.80 9.41 -9.55
C ILE A 39 0.16 9.03 -8.41
N GLY A 40 0.56 7.76 -8.35
CA GLY A 40 1.53 7.29 -7.36
C GLY A 40 2.93 7.83 -7.65
N THR A 41 3.61 8.24 -6.59
CA THR A 41 4.98 8.73 -6.67
C THR A 41 5.91 7.57 -7.04
N PRO A 42 6.86 7.77 -7.97
CA PRO A 42 7.92 6.79 -8.23
C PRO A 42 8.61 6.39 -6.92
N TYR A 43 8.82 5.09 -6.76
CA TYR A 43 9.47 4.54 -5.57
C TYR A 43 10.68 3.70 -6.03
N PHE A 44 10.93 2.52 -5.47
CA PHE A 44 12.08 1.69 -5.86
C PHE A 44 11.77 0.83 -7.11
N GLU A 45 12.80 0.38 -7.84
CA GLU A 45 12.74 -0.70 -8.87
C GLU A 45 11.53 -0.61 -9.83
N GLY A 46 11.17 0.60 -10.28
CA GLY A 46 10.06 0.82 -11.22
C GLY A 46 8.67 0.68 -10.61
N THR A 47 8.56 0.62 -9.28
CA THR A 47 7.28 0.70 -8.56
C THR A 47 6.84 2.14 -8.34
N ARG A 48 5.57 2.29 -8.02
CA ARG A 48 4.93 3.52 -7.57
C ARG A 48 4.24 3.27 -6.25
N VAL A 49 4.04 4.32 -5.47
CA VAL A 49 3.33 4.24 -4.19
C VAL A 49 2.23 5.31 -4.08
N VAL A 50 1.05 4.91 -3.60
CA VAL A 50 0.02 5.83 -3.11
C VAL A 50 0.01 5.81 -1.58
N PRO A 51 0.40 6.89 -0.89
CA PRO A 51 0.43 6.94 0.57
C PRO A 51 -0.98 6.98 1.18
N PHE A 52 -1.15 6.32 2.33
CA PHE A 52 -2.40 6.32 3.07
C PHE A 52 -2.45 7.55 3.97
N ARG A 53 -3.38 8.46 3.71
CA ARG A 53 -3.54 9.68 4.51
C ARG A 53 -3.75 9.33 6.00
N LYS A 54 -2.97 9.96 6.89
CA LYS A 54 -2.95 9.74 8.36
C LYS A 54 -2.36 8.41 8.85
N PHE A 55 -1.84 7.58 7.95
CA PHE A 55 -1.21 6.31 8.31
C PHE A 55 0.23 6.27 7.78
N PRO A 56 1.20 5.72 8.52
CA PRO A 56 2.57 5.57 8.04
C PRO A 56 2.71 4.41 7.04
N TYR A 57 1.75 4.27 6.12
CA TYR A 57 1.62 3.17 5.17
C TYR A 57 1.32 3.68 3.76
N GLY A 58 1.58 2.86 2.74
CA GLY A 58 1.21 3.15 1.36
C GLY A 58 0.97 1.89 0.53
N LEU A 59 0.18 2.02 -0.54
CA LEU A 59 -0.04 0.97 -1.53
C LEU A 59 1.03 1.08 -2.62
N VAL A 60 1.92 0.10 -2.68
CA VAL A 60 2.94 -0.06 -3.71
C VAL A 60 2.39 -0.91 -4.86
N TYR A 61 2.71 -0.53 -6.08
CA TYR A 61 2.31 -1.23 -7.30
C TYR A 61 3.29 -0.99 -8.43
N VAL A 62 3.22 -1.82 -9.47
CA VAL A 62 3.95 -1.62 -10.73
C VAL A 62 2.96 -1.22 -11.81
N GLU A 63 3.30 -0.17 -12.56
CA GLU A 63 2.59 0.23 -13.77
C GLU A 63 3.09 -0.62 -14.96
N ARG A 64 2.17 -1.27 -15.67
CA ARG A 64 2.38 -1.88 -16.98
C ARG A 64 1.35 -1.33 -17.96
N SER A 65 1.64 -1.44 -19.25
CA SER A 65 1.02 -0.74 -20.38
C SER A 65 -0.50 -0.49 -20.29
N ASP A 66 -1.27 -1.39 -19.69
CA ASP A 66 -2.72 -1.31 -19.57
C ASP A 66 -3.27 -1.56 -18.15
N LYS A 67 -2.41 -1.81 -17.15
CA LYS A 67 -2.84 -2.22 -15.81
C LYS A 67 -1.79 -2.01 -14.73
N ILE A 68 -2.25 -2.00 -13.49
CA ILE A 68 -1.39 -2.14 -12.32
C ILE A 68 -1.20 -3.63 -11.98
N ILE A 69 0.03 -4.02 -11.68
CA ILE A 69 0.38 -5.37 -11.21
C ILE A 69 1.15 -5.29 -9.89
N GLY A 70 1.08 -6.37 -9.10
CA GLY A 70 1.87 -6.52 -7.88
C GLY A 70 1.50 -5.48 -6.80
N LEU A 71 0.28 -5.53 -6.28
CA LEU A 71 -0.16 -4.67 -5.17
C LEU A 71 0.42 -5.16 -3.82
N ALA A 72 1.11 -4.28 -3.10
CA ALA A 72 1.61 -4.54 -1.75
C ALA A 72 1.40 -3.32 -0.84
N ILE A 73 1.31 -3.52 0.48
CA ILE A 73 1.26 -2.42 1.45
C ILE A 73 2.63 -2.27 2.09
N CYS A 74 3.26 -1.09 1.99
CA CYS A 74 4.50 -0.78 2.70
C CYS A 74 4.22 0.07 3.95
N HIS A 75 5.08 -0.07 4.97
CA HIS A 75 5.11 0.83 6.13
C HIS A 75 6.33 1.74 5.98
N PHE A 76 6.14 3.06 5.97
CA PHE A 76 7.24 4.00 5.69
C PHE A 76 8.29 4.07 6.79
N SER A 77 7.90 3.92 8.05
CA SER A 77 8.84 3.91 9.19
C SER A 77 9.56 2.57 9.42
N ARG A 78 9.11 1.45 8.83
CA ARG A 78 9.76 0.13 8.98
C ARG A 78 10.55 -0.17 7.71
N ARG A 79 11.86 -0.36 7.84
CA ARG A 79 12.81 -0.43 6.70
C ARG A 79 12.32 -1.36 5.56
N PRO A 80 12.44 -0.95 4.28
CA PRO A 80 11.77 -1.58 3.13
C PRO A 80 12.32 -2.95 2.67
N ARG A 81 13.09 -3.68 3.48
CA ARG A 81 13.79 -4.91 3.01
C ARG A 81 12.88 -6.10 2.72
N TYR A 82 11.62 -6.10 3.16
CA TYR A 82 10.79 -7.32 3.13
C TYR A 82 10.05 -7.55 1.78
N TRP A 83 9.67 -6.50 1.03
CA TRP A 83 8.82 -6.65 -0.16
C TRP A 83 9.63 -6.98 -1.44
N LYS A 84 10.95 -6.71 -1.46
CA LYS A 84 11.87 -7.03 -2.58
C LYS A 84 11.76 -8.48 -3.04
N ARG A 85 11.44 -9.38 -2.11
CA ARG A 85 11.35 -10.81 -2.36
C ARG A 85 10.04 -11.25 -3.05
N ARG A 86 9.13 -10.32 -3.38
CA ARG A 86 7.78 -10.62 -3.90
C ARG A 86 7.52 -10.08 -5.31
N LEU A 87 8.50 -9.43 -5.93
CA LEU A 87 8.44 -8.95 -7.33
C LEU A 87 9.18 -9.88 -8.31
N SER A 88 9.70 -11.01 -7.83
CA SER A 88 10.23 -12.11 -8.65
C SER A 88 9.12 -13.05 -9.11
#